data_AF-A0A5N7Z8X1-F1
#
_entry.id   AF-A0A5N7Z8X1-F1
#
_cell.length_a   1.000
_cell.length_b   1.000
_cell.length_c   1.000
_cell.angle_alpha   90.00
_cell.angle_beta   90.00
_cell.angle_gamma   90.00
#
_symmetry.space_group_name_H-M   'P 1'
#
loop_
_entity.id
_entity.type
_entity.pdbx_description
1 polymer ?
#
loop_
_entity_poly.entity_id
_entity_poly.type
_entity_poly.pdbx_seq_one_letter_code
_entity_poly.pdbx_strand_id
1 'polypeptide(L)'
;MENATNTGNSNVYRNSSPMIRLDYTNWVSPVATQNLLAFSPQTLTNRFYIYNPLNGPIGAYETINPSANSFTAAKGYLIRTPNNWSATTPTIYPGHFTGVLNNGNINIAVQRGATTGYNLVGNPYPSTINAIDFINANISGTGTVNTTIDGSLYFWTHATPSSPSTGLYPLNNYAKYTKLGGTAAQAGGAVPNGIIQVGQGFLVNAVTNGSIAFRNNMRLINNANQFFKSNHTLAMVEQDAVQKHRIWLNMSGANDAFSQILIGYMTGATFEADYGIDAKDFGASGAAL
;
A
#
# COMPACT_ATOMS: atom_id res chain seq x y z
N MET A 1 -6.08 -10.02 -23.87
CA MET A 1 -6.98 -10.89 -23.06
C MET A 1 -7.01 -10.36 -21.65
N GLU A 2 -8.08 -9.67 -21.24
CA GLU A 2 -8.16 -9.11 -19.88
C GLU A 2 -8.60 -10.13 -18.82
N ASN A 3 -9.19 -11.26 -19.23
CA ASN A 3 -9.78 -12.23 -18.30
C ASN A 3 -9.38 -13.65 -18.69
N ALA A 4 -8.48 -14.26 -17.91
CA ALA A 4 -8.26 -15.70 -17.92
C ALA A 4 -8.78 -16.27 -16.60
N THR A 5 -9.65 -17.27 -16.65
CA THR A 5 -10.17 -17.91 -15.44
C THR A 5 -9.06 -18.76 -14.83
N ASN A 6 -8.60 -18.40 -13.64
CA ASN A 6 -7.73 -19.28 -12.86
C ASN A 6 -8.60 -20.33 -12.19
N THR A 7 -8.28 -21.60 -12.42
CA THR A 7 -8.88 -22.73 -11.74
C THR A 7 -7.76 -23.50 -11.03
N GLY A 8 -7.96 -23.81 -9.75
CA GLY A 8 -6.96 -24.52 -8.94
C GLY A 8 -6.35 -23.69 -7.83
N ASN A 9 -5.93 -24.39 -6.78
CA ASN A 9 -5.31 -23.81 -5.60
C ASN A 9 -3.82 -23.56 -5.86
N SER A 10 -3.33 -22.38 -5.50
CA SER A 10 -1.92 -21.98 -5.67
C SER A 10 -1.38 -21.40 -4.38
N ASN A 11 -0.08 -21.53 -4.17
CA ASN A 11 0.63 -20.91 -3.06
C ASN A 11 1.43 -19.70 -3.54
N VAL A 12 1.25 -18.56 -2.89
CA VAL A 12 2.02 -17.33 -3.12
C VAL A 12 2.72 -16.95 -1.82
N TYR A 13 4.06 -16.91 -1.85
CA TYR A 13 4.88 -16.59 -0.69
C TYR A 13 5.34 -15.13 -0.74
N ARG A 14 5.08 -14.36 0.32
CA ARG A 14 5.51 -12.96 0.47
C ARG A 14 5.98 -12.69 1.88
N ASN A 15 7.25 -12.33 2.01
CA ASN A 15 7.86 -12.00 3.28
C ASN A 15 7.53 -10.56 3.68
N SER A 16 7.24 -10.34 4.95
CA SER A 16 7.19 -9.00 5.52
C SER A 16 8.60 -8.41 5.68
N SER A 17 8.67 -7.11 5.98
CA SER A 17 9.83 -6.56 6.68
C SER A 17 10.03 -7.25 8.04
N PRO A 18 11.26 -7.29 8.59
CA PRO A 18 11.48 -7.73 9.96
C PRO A 18 10.62 -6.93 10.95
N MET A 19 9.99 -7.63 11.89
CA MET A 19 9.04 -7.06 12.85
C MET A 19 9.22 -7.70 14.22
N ILE A 20 8.91 -6.96 15.28
CA ILE A 20 8.85 -7.48 16.65
C ILE A 20 7.41 -7.76 17.08
N ARG A 21 7.24 -8.46 18.21
CA ARG A 21 5.93 -8.58 18.84
C ARG A 21 5.35 -7.20 19.07
N LEU A 22 4.08 -7.07 18.74
CA LEU A 22 3.29 -5.83 18.71
C LEU A 22 3.44 -5.00 17.43
N ASP A 23 4.24 -5.40 16.45
CA ASP A 23 4.17 -4.73 15.15
C ASP A 23 2.95 -5.13 14.33
N TYR A 24 2.59 -4.26 13.39
CA TYR A 24 1.54 -4.51 12.40
C TYR A 24 2.09 -4.42 10.98
N THR A 25 1.49 -5.19 10.07
CA THR A 25 1.66 -5.03 8.61
C THR A 25 0.31 -4.93 7.93
N ASN A 26 0.23 -4.12 6.86
CA ASN A 26 -0.92 -4.05 5.97
C ASN A 26 -0.82 -5.15 4.90
N TRP A 27 -1.71 -6.14 4.97
CA TRP A 27 -1.77 -7.27 4.05
C TRP A 27 -2.96 -7.19 3.12
N VAL A 28 -2.75 -7.58 1.87
CA VAL A 28 -3.79 -7.84 0.87
C VAL A 28 -3.53 -9.22 0.29
N SER A 29 -4.59 -9.93 -0.12
CA SER A 29 -4.42 -11.26 -0.68
C SER A 29 -4.32 -11.26 -2.20
N PRO A 30 -3.29 -11.92 -2.78
CA PRO A 30 -3.23 -12.23 -4.20
C PRO A 30 -4.11 -13.44 -4.60
N VAL A 31 -4.76 -14.08 -3.63
CA VAL A 31 -5.65 -15.24 -3.82
C VAL A 31 -7.05 -14.97 -3.27
N ALA A 32 -8.04 -15.62 -3.83
CA ALA A 32 -9.42 -15.53 -3.39
C ALA A 32 -9.64 -16.36 -2.11
N THR A 33 -10.50 -15.87 -1.22
CA THR A 33 -11.17 -16.64 -0.16
C THR A 33 -10.32 -17.23 0.97
N GLN A 34 -9.01 -16.96 1.04
CA GLN A 34 -8.20 -17.38 2.19
C GLN A 34 -8.69 -16.73 3.49
N ASN A 35 -8.95 -17.56 4.51
CA ASN A 35 -9.37 -17.11 5.83
C ASN A 35 -8.27 -16.30 6.54
N LEU A 36 -8.66 -15.24 7.26
CA LEU A 36 -7.70 -14.35 7.94
C LEU A 36 -6.95 -15.05 9.09
N LEU A 37 -7.65 -15.86 9.90
CA LEU A 37 -7.01 -16.59 11.00
C LEU A 37 -6.09 -17.70 10.46
N ALA A 38 -6.49 -18.37 9.38
CA ALA A 38 -5.63 -19.35 8.71
C ALA A 38 -4.36 -18.71 8.12
N PHE A 39 -4.42 -17.44 7.71
CA PHE A 39 -3.23 -16.72 7.26
C PHE A 39 -2.25 -16.43 8.40
N SER A 40 -2.71 -16.09 9.61
CA SER A 40 -1.87 -15.83 10.79
C SER A 40 -2.42 -16.47 12.08
N PRO A 41 -2.26 -17.79 12.26
CA PRO A 41 -2.95 -18.54 13.32
C PRO A 41 -2.44 -18.24 14.74
N GLN A 42 -1.21 -17.74 14.88
CA GLN A 42 -0.66 -17.33 16.18
C GLN A 42 -0.91 -15.86 16.52
N THR A 43 -1.55 -15.08 15.64
CA THR A 43 -2.01 -13.72 15.97
C THR A 43 -3.28 -13.81 16.81
N LEU A 44 -3.35 -13.03 17.89
CA LEU A 44 -4.57 -12.97 18.72
C LEU A 44 -5.77 -12.54 17.87
N THR A 45 -6.92 -13.16 18.10
CA THR A 45 -8.11 -12.93 17.26
C THR A 45 -8.65 -11.50 17.32
N ASN A 46 -8.37 -10.76 18.39
CA ASN A 46 -8.70 -9.33 18.52
C ASN A 46 -7.62 -8.39 17.93
N ARG A 47 -6.63 -8.93 17.20
CA ARG A 47 -5.51 -8.17 16.62
C ARG A 47 -5.48 -8.21 15.08
N PHE A 48 -6.66 -8.36 14.49
CA PHE A 48 -6.93 -8.20 13.05
C PHE A 48 -7.83 -7.00 12.86
N TYR A 49 -7.50 -6.14 11.90
CA TYR A 49 -8.20 -4.87 11.73
C TYR A 49 -8.50 -4.56 10.27
N ILE A 50 -9.59 -3.82 10.06
CA ILE A 50 -9.91 -3.12 8.81
C ILE A 50 -9.88 -1.62 9.06
N TYR A 51 -9.62 -0.82 8.04
CA TYR A 51 -9.77 0.63 8.13
C TYR A 51 -11.22 1.01 7.79
N ASN A 52 -11.90 1.69 8.70
CA ASN A 52 -13.24 2.24 8.48
C ASN A 52 -13.15 3.76 8.27
N PRO A 53 -13.34 4.26 7.04
CA PRO A 53 -13.31 5.70 6.74
C PRO A 53 -14.42 6.49 7.43
N LEU A 54 -15.50 5.81 7.86
CA LEU A 54 -16.68 6.42 8.48
C LEU A 54 -16.61 6.43 10.01
N ASN A 55 -15.59 5.81 10.61
CA ASN A 55 -15.43 5.81 12.06
C ASN A 55 -14.81 7.13 12.54
N GLY A 56 -15.67 8.02 13.03
CA GLY A 56 -15.29 9.37 13.43
C GLY A 56 -14.95 10.28 12.24
N PRO A 57 -14.43 11.50 12.50
CA PRO A 57 -14.20 12.49 11.44
C PRO A 57 -13.07 12.10 10.48
N ILE A 58 -12.05 11.38 10.97
CA ILE A 58 -10.82 11.05 10.24
C ILE A 58 -10.68 9.56 9.87
N GLY A 59 -11.70 8.75 10.15
CA GLY A 59 -11.62 7.30 10.04
C GLY A 59 -10.74 6.65 11.11
N ALA A 60 -10.90 5.34 11.30
CA ALA A 60 -10.12 4.59 12.28
C ALA A 60 -10.02 3.11 11.91
N TYR A 61 -9.03 2.43 12.50
CA TYR A 61 -8.96 0.97 12.46
C TYR A 61 -9.97 0.34 13.42
N GLU A 62 -10.65 -0.70 12.95
CA GLU A 62 -11.64 -1.47 13.72
C GLU A 62 -11.29 -2.94 13.70
N THR A 63 -11.53 -3.63 14.81
CA THR A 63 -11.29 -5.08 14.91
C THR A 63 -12.25 -5.85 14.02
N ILE A 64 -11.76 -6.86 13.33
CA ILE A 64 -12.57 -7.80 12.56
C ILE A 64 -12.37 -9.21 13.11
N ASN A 65 -13.44 -10.02 13.17
CA ASN A 65 -13.33 -11.42 13.60
C ASN A 65 -12.63 -12.26 12.51
N PRO A 66 -11.41 -12.76 12.73
CA PRO A 66 -10.64 -13.43 11.69
C PRO A 66 -11.10 -14.87 11.42
N SER A 67 -11.82 -15.52 12.33
CA SER A 67 -12.33 -16.89 12.10
C SER A 67 -13.56 -16.91 11.19
N ALA A 68 -14.33 -15.81 11.18
CA ALA A 68 -15.54 -15.66 10.36
C ALA A 68 -15.30 -14.92 9.04
N ASN A 69 -14.10 -14.39 8.80
CA ASN A 69 -13.81 -13.54 7.65
C ASN A 69 -12.59 -14.02 6.86
N SER A 70 -12.68 -13.89 5.54
CA SER A 70 -11.59 -14.12 4.60
C SER A 70 -11.12 -12.80 3.98
N PHE A 71 -9.94 -12.81 3.38
CA PHE A 71 -9.48 -11.71 2.55
C PHE A 71 -10.47 -11.45 1.41
N THR A 72 -10.95 -10.21 1.32
CA THR A 72 -11.63 -9.69 0.13
C THR A 72 -10.61 -9.15 -0.85
N ALA A 73 -10.79 -9.42 -2.14
CA ALA A 73 -9.89 -8.93 -3.18
C ALA A 73 -9.71 -7.41 -3.10
N ALA A 74 -8.47 -6.95 -3.21
CA ALA A 74 -8.02 -5.56 -3.14
C ALA A 74 -8.27 -4.83 -1.80
N LYS A 75 -8.93 -5.45 -0.82
CA LYS A 75 -9.13 -4.89 0.52
C LYS A 75 -7.91 -5.18 1.37
N GLY A 76 -7.40 -4.16 2.06
CA GLY A 76 -6.29 -4.35 2.98
C GLY A 76 -6.75 -4.62 4.42
N TYR A 77 -5.94 -5.39 5.13
CA TYR A 77 -6.14 -5.81 6.51
C TYR A 77 -4.86 -5.52 7.29
N LEU A 78 -4.99 -4.80 8.39
CA LEU A 78 -3.88 -4.57 9.31
C LEU A 78 -3.85 -5.75 10.29
N ILE A 79 -2.78 -6.53 10.24
CA ILE A 79 -2.66 -7.76 11.04
C ILE A 79 -1.43 -7.60 11.94
N ARG A 80 -1.62 -7.84 13.25
CA ARG A 80 -0.49 -7.82 14.19
C ARG A 80 0.34 -9.07 14.03
N THR A 81 1.63 -8.98 14.35
CA THR A 81 2.51 -10.14 14.43
C THR A 81 1.93 -11.24 15.33
N PRO A 82 2.34 -12.51 15.12
CA PRO A 82 2.12 -13.58 16.09
C PRO A 82 2.45 -13.17 17.53
N ASN A 83 1.61 -13.61 18.47
CA ASN A 83 1.73 -13.19 19.87
C ASN A 83 2.90 -13.86 20.61
N ASN A 84 3.46 -14.93 20.05
CA ASN A 84 4.59 -15.67 20.60
C ASN A 84 5.95 -15.12 20.16
N TRP A 85 6.00 -13.99 19.44
CA TRP A 85 7.24 -13.39 18.97
C TRP A 85 8.02 -12.65 20.07
N SER A 86 9.32 -12.44 19.81
CA SER A 86 10.18 -11.64 20.67
C SER A 86 9.74 -10.18 20.70
N ALA A 87 9.81 -9.57 21.87
CA ALA A 87 9.51 -8.15 22.06
C ALA A 87 10.64 -7.23 21.54
N THR A 88 11.82 -7.77 21.23
CA THR A 88 13.01 -7.00 20.87
C THR A 88 13.80 -7.56 19.69
N THR A 89 13.56 -8.81 19.28
CA THR A 89 14.27 -9.46 18.18
C THR A 89 13.41 -9.46 16.91
N PRO A 90 13.76 -8.67 15.88
CA PRO A 90 12.98 -8.62 14.65
C PRO A 90 13.00 -9.95 13.91
N THR A 91 11.83 -10.39 13.45
CA THR A 91 11.62 -11.62 12.69
C THR A 91 10.79 -11.33 11.44
N ILE A 92 11.08 -12.02 10.34
CA ILE A 92 10.30 -11.93 9.11
C ILE A 92 9.06 -12.81 9.22
N TYR A 93 7.89 -12.27 8.89
CA TYR A 93 6.68 -13.05 8.74
C TYR A 93 6.69 -13.73 7.36
N PRO A 94 6.70 -15.08 7.27
CA PRO A 94 6.63 -15.78 6.00
C PRO A 94 5.18 -15.83 5.52
N GLY A 95 4.70 -14.74 4.92
CA GLY A 95 3.33 -14.66 4.41
C GLY A 95 3.04 -15.75 3.39
N HIS A 96 2.11 -16.64 3.71
CA HIS A 96 1.75 -17.78 2.89
C HIS A 96 0.30 -17.65 2.46
N PHE A 97 0.11 -17.28 1.19
CA PHE A 97 -1.21 -17.15 0.60
C PHE A 97 -1.57 -18.43 -0.16
N THR A 98 -2.70 -19.04 0.20
CA THR A 98 -3.19 -20.28 -0.43
C THR A 98 -4.63 -20.07 -0.89
N GLY A 99 -4.85 -20.18 -2.20
CA GLY A 99 -6.17 -20.04 -2.79
C GLY A 99 -6.11 -20.00 -4.32
N VAL A 100 -7.25 -19.74 -4.95
CA VAL A 100 -7.31 -19.45 -6.39
C VAL A 100 -6.71 -18.08 -6.64
N LEU A 101 -5.74 -17.97 -7.55
CA LEU A 101 -5.09 -16.69 -7.87
C LEU A 101 -6.11 -15.67 -8.40
N ASN A 102 -6.09 -14.47 -7.83
CA ASN A 102 -6.87 -13.34 -8.32
C ASN A 102 -6.33 -12.90 -9.70
N ASN A 103 -7.25 -12.68 -10.64
CA ASN A 103 -6.93 -12.24 -12.01
C ASN A 103 -8.10 -11.45 -12.59
N GLY A 104 -7.84 -10.77 -13.70
CA GLY A 104 -8.83 -9.95 -14.39
C GLY A 104 -9.14 -8.65 -13.66
N ASN A 105 -10.22 -8.00 -14.08
CA ASN A 105 -10.60 -6.69 -13.57
C ASN A 105 -11.22 -6.82 -12.18
N ILE A 106 -10.58 -6.21 -11.17
CA ILE A 106 -11.04 -6.22 -9.77
C ILE A 106 -11.46 -4.81 -9.41
N ASN A 107 -12.63 -4.64 -8.79
CA ASN A 107 -13.10 -3.36 -8.30
C ASN A 107 -13.32 -3.46 -6.79
N ILE A 108 -12.95 -2.41 -6.06
CA ILE A 108 -13.22 -2.29 -4.63
C ILE A 108 -13.95 -0.97 -4.36
N ALA A 109 -14.99 -1.02 -3.53
CA ALA A 109 -15.68 0.17 -3.09
C ALA A 109 -14.80 0.95 -2.09
N VAL A 110 -14.81 2.28 -2.21
CA VAL A 110 -14.15 3.20 -1.29
C VAL A 110 -15.13 4.26 -0.82
N GLN A 111 -14.93 4.72 0.41
CA GLN A 111 -15.79 5.71 1.04
C GLN A 111 -15.00 6.93 1.47
N ARG A 112 -15.61 8.10 1.33
CA ARG A 112 -15.14 9.36 1.90
C ARG A 112 -15.83 9.58 3.23
N GLY A 113 -15.03 9.66 4.31
CA GLY A 113 -15.48 10.09 5.62
C GLY A 113 -15.79 11.59 5.65
N ALA A 114 -16.14 12.10 6.83
CA ALA A 114 -16.54 13.50 6.99
C ALA A 114 -15.39 14.48 6.67
N THR A 115 -14.18 14.19 7.16
CA THR A 115 -13.00 15.05 6.99
C THR A 115 -11.97 14.45 6.04
N THR A 116 -11.80 13.13 6.04
CA THR A 116 -10.81 12.42 5.21
C THR A 116 -11.44 11.24 4.48
N GLY A 117 -10.84 10.80 3.38
CA GLY A 117 -11.28 9.61 2.64
C GLY A 117 -10.31 8.45 2.68
N TYR A 118 -9.56 8.27 3.77
CA TYR A 118 -8.58 7.19 3.82
C TYR A 118 -9.24 5.81 3.77
N ASN A 119 -8.81 4.97 2.83
CA ASN A 119 -9.25 3.59 2.67
C ASN A 119 -8.02 2.70 2.56
N LEU A 120 -8.02 1.56 3.28
CA LEU A 120 -6.95 0.58 3.18
C LEU A 120 -7.24 -0.42 2.06
N VAL A 121 -6.46 -0.32 0.99
CA VAL A 121 -6.55 -1.18 -0.19
C VAL A 121 -5.19 -1.82 -0.45
N GLY A 122 -5.06 -2.59 -1.52
CA GLY A 122 -3.76 -2.79 -2.12
C GLY A 122 -3.73 -3.86 -3.20
N ASN A 123 -2.54 -4.34 -3.53
CA ASN A 123 -2.32 -5.15 -4.72
C ASN A 123 -3.02 -6.52 -4.61
N PRO A 124 -4.10 -6.77 -5.39
CA PRO A 124 -4.83 -8.02 -5.34
C PRO A 124 -4.22 -9.09 -6.24
N TYR A 125 -3.18 -8.81 -7.03
CA TYR A 125 -2.65 -9.72 -8.03
C TYR A 125 -1.40 -10.45 -7.55
N PRO A 126 -1.13 -11.65 -8.06
CA PRO A 126 0.12 -12.38 -7.83
C PRO A 126 1.32 -11.78 -8.59
N SER A 127 1.24 -10.53 -9.05
CA SER A 127 2.32 -9.79 -9.72
C SER A 127 2.37 -8.34 -9.23
N THR A 128 3.54 -7.70 -9.32
CA THR A 128 3.69 -6.30 -8.97
C THR A 128 2.85 -5.39 -9.87
N ILE A 129 2.46 -4.23 -9.35
CA ILE A 129 1.67 -3.22 -10.07
C ILE A 129 2.49 -1.93 -10.21
N ASN A 130 2.36 -1.25 -11.35
CA ASN A 130 2.85 0.10 -11.55
C ASN A 130 1.93 1.11 -10.84
N ALA A 131 2.48 1.88 -9.90
CA ALA A 131 1.73 2.86 -9.12
C ALA A 131 1.19 4.01 -9.97
N ILE A 132 1.92 4.45 -11.01
CA ILE A 132 1.48 5.53 -11.91
C ILE A 132 0.26 5.08 -12.71
N ASP A 133 0.26 3.86 -13.24
CA ASP A 133 -0.88 3.30 -13.95
C ASP A 133 -2.10 3.14 -13.02
N PHE A 134 -1.88 2.71 -11.78
CA PHE A 134 -2.92 2.65 -10.75
C PHE A 134 -3.54 4.03 -10.48
N ILE A 135 -2.70 5.06 -10.30
CA ILE A 135 -3.15 6.44 -10.06
C ILE A 135 -3.91 6.95 -11.28
N ASN A 136 -3.34 6.85 -12.48
CA ASN A 136 -3.96 7.30 -13.73
C ASN A 136 -5.30 6.61 -14.01
N ALA A 137 -5.50 5.37 -13.55
CA ALA A 137 -6.78 4.70 -13.70
C ALA A 137 -7.89 5.24 -12.79
N ASN A 138 -7.56 5.81 -11.63
CA ASN A 138 -8.53 6.04 -10.55
C ASN A 138 -8.62 7.48 -10.04
N ILE A 139 -7.70 8.34 -10.45
CA ILE A 139 -7.58 9.69 -9.93
C ILE A 139 -8.77 10.58 -10.32
N SER A 140 -9.21 11.45 -9.40
CA SER A 140 -10.27 12.41 -9.67
C SER A 140 -9.86 13.42 -10.75
N GLY A 141 -10.84 13.87 -11.53
CA GLY A 141 -10.64 14.78 -12.66
C GLY A 141 -10.09 14.12 -13.94
N THR A 142 -9.05 13.28 -13.85
CA THR A 142 -8.32 12.76 -15.03
C THR A 142 -8.26 11.23 -15.14
N GLY A 143 -8.89 10.50 -14.22
CA GLY A 143 -8.84 9.04 -14.17
C GLY A 143 -9.49 8.36 -15.37
N THR A 144 -8.81 7.37 -15.94
CA THR A 144 -9.26 6.67 -17.16
C THR A 144 -10.35 5.63 -16.92
N VAL A 145 -10.54 5.19 -15.68
CA VAL A 145 -11.53 4.17 -15.31
C VAL A 145 -12.48 4.68 -14.22
N ASN A 146 -11.94 5.23 -13.13
CA ASN A 146 -12.70 5.86 -12.05
C ASN A 146 -12.12 7.24 -11.72
N THR A 147 -12.91 8.07 -11.04
CA THR A 147 -12.53 9.43 -10.64
C THR A 147 -12.68 9.66 -9.13
N THR A 148 -12.07 8.79 -8.33
CA THR A 148 -12.43 8.61 -6.91
C THR A 148 -11.36 9.01 -5.91
N ILE A 149 -10.08 8.96 -6.26
CA ILE A 149 -8.96 9.25 -5.33
C ILE A 149 -8.20 10.52 -5.68
N ASP A 150 -7.51 11.11 -4.71
CA ASP A 150 -6.60 12.24 -4.93
C ASP A 150 -5.27 11.83 -5.59
N GLY A 151 -4.98 10.53 -5.71
CA GLY A 151 -3.75 10.02 -6.31
C GLY A 151 -2.55 9.92 -5.37
N SER A 152 -2.73 10.17 -4.07
CA SER A 152 -1.72 9.94 -3.04
C SER A 152 -1.78 8.51 -2.51
N LEU A 153 -0.64 7.82 -2.47
CA LEU A 153 -0.51 6.45 -1.95
C LEU A 153 0.38 6.43 -0.72
N TYR A 154 -0.06 5.79 0.37
CA TYR A 154 0.68 5.76 1.64
C TYR A 154 1.04 4.32 2.06
N PHE A 155 2.34 4.08 2.26
CA PHE A 155 2.92 2.77 2.53
C PHE A 155 3.55 2.73 3.91
N TRP A 156 3.26 1.67 4.67
CA TRP A 156 3.88 1.43 5.96
C TRP A 156 5.28 0.85 5.77
N THR A 157 6.31 1.52 6.30
CA THR A 157 7.73 1.20 6.04
C THR A 157 8.38 0.26 7.04
N HIS A 158 7.85 0.16 8.26
CA HIS A 158 8.50 -0.51 9.40
C HIS A 158 9.88 0.05 9.78
N ALA A 159 10.17 1.30 9.43
CA ALA A 159 11.45 1.94 9.73
C ALA A 159 11.70 2.06 11.24
N THR A 160 10.65 2.31 12.03
CA THR A 160 10.71 2.33 13.49
C THR A 160 9.72 1.33 14.08
N PRO A 161 10.16 0.37 14.91
CA PRO A 161 9.28 -0.62 15.51
C PRO A 161 8.35 0.02 16.56
N SER A 162 7.29 -0.69 16.90
CA SER A 162 6.41 -0.29 18.01
C SER A 162 7.13 -0.40 19.35
N SER A 163 6.68 0.36 20.34
CA SER A 163 7.12 0.19 21.72
C SER A 163 6.74 -1.22 22.22
N PRO A 164 7.68 -2.01 22.76
CA PRO A 164 7.39 -3.36 23.24
C PRO A 164 6.39 -3.42 24.41
N SER A 165 6.20 -2.32 25.13
CA SER A 165 5.31 -2.24 26.30
C SER A 165 3.91 -1.73 25.96
N THR A 166 3.79 -0.77 25.05
CA THR A 166 2.50 -0.13 24.71
C THR A 166 1.97 -0.54 23.35
N GLY A 167 2.83 -1.01 22.46
CA GLY A 167 2.51 -1.29 21.07
C GLY A 167 2.20 -0.04 20.25
N LEU A 168 2.57 1.15 20.75
CA LEU A 168 2.46 2.42 20.05
C LEU A 168 3.75 2.73 19.29
N TYR A 169 3.62 3.36 18.12
CA TYR A 169 4.78 3.79 17.34
C TYR A 169 5.23 5.18 17.77
N PRO A 170 6.52 5.37 18.09
CA PRO A 170 7.04 6.68 18.50
C PRO A 170 7.15 7.67 17.33
N LEU A 171 7.31 7.16 16.11
CA LEU A 171 7.39 7.92 14.86
C LEU A 171 6.42 7.35 13.82
N ASN A 172 5.94 8.22 12.94
CA ASN A 172 5.06 7.82 11.86
C ASN A 172 5.84 7.08 10.76
N ASN A 173 5.41 5.85 10.45
CA ASN A 173 6.05 4.98 9.46
C ASN A 173 5.45 5.06 8.05
N TYR A 174 4.48 5.95 7.79
CA TYR A 174 3.91 6.09 6.46
C TYR A 174 4.80 6.94 5.53
N ALA A 175 5.35 6.29 4.52
CA ALA A 175 5.96 6.92 3.36
C ALA A 175 4.89 7.15 2.28
N LYS A 176 5.07 8.14 1.41
CA LYS A 176 4.07 8.49 0.38
C LYS A 176 4.63 8.42 -1.03
N TYR A 177 3.75 8.21 -2.00
CA TYR A 177 4.05 8.21 -3.43
C TYR A 177 2.95 8.94 -4.22
N THR A 178 3.37 9.80 -5.14
CA THR A 178 2.51 10.46 -6.13
C THR A 178 3.11 10.31 -7.53
N LYS A 179 2.49 10.91 -8.55
CA LYS A 179 3.09 11.00 -9.88
C LYS A 179 4.39 11.80 -9.87
N LEU A 180 4.59 12.73 -8.93
CA LEU A 180 5.85 13.45 -8.81
C LEU A 180 6.97 12.52 -8.31
N GLY A 181 6.70 11.71 -7.29
CA GLY A 181 7.64 10.71 -6.79
C GLY A 181 7.32 10.27 -5.36
N GLY A 182 8.25 9.51 -4.77
CA GLY A 182 8.14 9.05 -3.39
C GLY A 182 8.84 9.98 -2.40
N THR A 183 8.33 10.03 -1.16
CA THR A 183 9.03 10.57 0.00
C THR A 183 9.07 9.56 1.14
N ALA A 184 10.13 9.61 1.94
CA ALA A 184 10.31 8.80 3.14
C ALA A 184 9.26 9.13 4.20
N ALA A 185 9.05 8.19 5.11
CA ALA A 185 8.25 8.43 6.31
C ALA A 185 9.01 9.33 7.29
N GLN A 186 8.30 9.88 8.28
CA GLN A 186 8.96 10.54 9.43
C GLN A 186 9.93 9.59 10.14
N ALA A 187 9.57 8.30 10.26
CA ALA A 187 10.44 7.27 10.79
C ALA A 187 11.66 6.94 9.89
N GLY A 188 11.77 7.55 8.70
CA GLY A 188 12.76 7.23 7.69
C GLY A 188 12.38 5.98 6.88
N GLY A 189 13.39 5.19 6.51
CA GLY A 189 13.23 3.91 5.81
C GLY A 189 13.09 3.99 4.30
N ALA A 190 12.57 2.91 3.70
CA ALA A 190 12.48 2.76 2.27
C ALA A 190 11.47 3.75 1.65
N VAL A 191 11.91 4.47 0.63
CA VAL A 191 11.05 5.35 -0.17
C VAL A 191 10.33 4.53 -1.25
N PRO A 192 9.00 4.64 -1.39
CA PRO A 192 8.26 4.00 -2.48
C PRO A 192 8.83 4.40 -3.85
N ASN A 193 9.08 3.40 -4.70
CA ASN A 193 9.74 3.58 -6.00
C ASN A 193 8.79 3.46 -7.20
N GLY A 194 7.47 3.51 -6.95
CA GLY A 194 6.45 3.36 -7.98
C GLY A 194 6.07 1.90 -8.30
N ILE A 195 6.62 0.93 -7.58
CA ILE A 195 6.23 -0.48 -7.69
C ILE A 195 5.46 -0.90 -6.43
N ILE A 196 4.22 -1.34 -6.63
CA ILE A 196 3.38 -1.87 -5.56
C ILE A 196 3.58 -3.38 -5.51
N GLN A 197 4.14 -3.87 -4.39
CA GLN A 197 4.50 -5.27 -4.22
C GLN A 197 3.26 -6.16 -4.10
N VAL A 198 3.42 -7.44 -4.42
CA VAL A 198 2.35 -8.43 -4.28
C VAL A 198 1.97 -8.60 -2.82
N GLY A 199 0.67 -8.49 -2.53
CA GLY A 199 0.12 -8.59 -1.18
C GLY A 199 0.42 -7.40 -0.27
N GLN A 200 1.03 -6.32 -0.79
CA GLN A 200 1.28 -5.10 -0.07
C GLN A 200 0.00 -4.25 0.00
N GLY A 201 -0.43 -3.92 1.23
CA GLY A 201 -1.48 -2.94 1.48
C GLY A 201 -0.94 -1.52 1.57
N PHE A 202 -1.75 -0.55 1.15
CA PHE A 202 -1.48 0.88 1.23
C PHE A 202 -2.78 1.67 1.41
N LEU A 203 -2.68 2.84 2.01
CA LEU A 203 -3.81 3.75 2.11
C LEU A 203 -3.89 4.62 0.86
N VAL A 204 -5.12 4.95 0.49
CA VAL A 204 -5.48 5.95 -0.54
C VAL A 204 -6.47 6.92 0.07
N ASN A 205 -6.53 8.15 -0.44
CA ASN A 205 -7.51 9.14 -0.01
C ASN A 205 -8.60 9.34 -1.08
N ALA A 206 -9.81 8.88 -0.78
CA ALA A 206 -10.98 9.03 -1.61
C ALA A 206 -11.57 10.46 -1.48
N VAL A 207 -11.64 11.18 -2.60
CA VAL A 207 -12.25 12.53 -2.65
C VAL A 207 -13.76 12.48 -2.90
N THR A 208 -14.29 11.31 -3.25
CA THR A 208 -15.72 11.01 -3.31
C THR A 208 -15.96 9.52 -3.07
N ASN A 209 -17.20 9.15 -2.70
CA ASN A 209 -17.60 7.74 -2.64
C ASN A 209 -17.57 7.13 -4.04
N GLY A 210 -17.14 5.87 -4.16
CA GLY A 210 -17.11 5.20 -5.46
C GLY A 210 -16.33 3.91 -5.45
N SER A 211 -15.65 3.62 -6.54
CA SER A 211 -14.80 2.45 -6.67
C SER A 211 -13.37 2.79 -7.11
N ILE A 212 -12.44 1.93 -6.73
CA ILE A 212 -11.10 1.83 -7.29
C ILE A 212 -11.03 0.58 -8.14
N ALA A 213 -10.46 0.76 -9.32
CA ALA A 213 -10.26 -0.26 -10.33
C ALA A 213 -8.84 -0.78 -10.27
N PHE A 214 -8.75 -2.09 -10.13
CA PHE A 214 -7.58 -2.87 -10.46
C PHE A 214 -7.76 -3.53 -11.84
N ARG A 215 -6.79 -3.34 -12.75
CA ARG A 215 -6.81 -3.76 -14.15
C ARG A 215 -5.51 -4.48 -14.49
N ASN A 216 -5.54 -5.33 -15.52
CA ASN A 216 -4.38 -6.12 -15.90
C ASN A 216 -3.25 -5.27 -16.51
N ASN A 217 -3.59 -4.17 -17.19
CA ASN A 217 -2.62 -3.31 -17.88
C ASN A 217 -1.62 -2.61 -16.97
N MET A 218 -1.93 -2.44 -15.67
CA MET A 218 -0.98 -1.91 -14.70
C MET A 218 -0.08 -2.97 -14.05
N ARG A 219 -0.27 -4.26 -14.36
CA ARG A 219 0.57 -5.34 -13.84
C ARG A 219 1.90 -5.30 -14.58
N LEU A 220 3.00 -5.25 -13.82
CA LEU A 220 4.33 -5.32 -14.37
C LEU A 220 4.67 -6.77 -14.69
N ILE A 221 5.11 -7.00 -15.92
CA ILE A 221 5.61 -8.30 -16.35
C ILE A 221 7.05 -8.42 -15.85
N ASN A 222 7.32 -9.40 -15.00
CA ASN A 222 8.70 -9.75 -14.66
C ASN A 222 9.24 -10.76 -15.69
N ASN A 223 9.88 -10.25 -16.73
CA ASN A 223 10.59 -11.06 -17.73
C ASN A 223 12.07 -11.31 -17.36
N ALA A 224 12.52 -10.90 -16.16
CA ALA A 224 13.94 -10.99 -15.79
C ALA A 224 14.49 -12.43 -15.76
N ASN A 225 13.60 -13.43 -15.68
CA ASN A 225 13.93 -14.86 -15.74
C ASN A 225 13.29 -15.56 -16.95
N GLN A 226 13.23 -14.89 -18.10
CA GLN A 226 12.84 -15.56 -19.35
C GLN A 226 13.84 -16.69 -19.64
N PHE A 227 13.35 -17.94 -19.59
CA PHE A 227 14.17 -19.10 -19.87
C PHE A 227 14.41 -19.20 -21.38
N PHE A 228 15.45 -18.52 -21.87
CA PHE A 228 15.93 -18.63 -23.24
C PHE A 228 17.44 -18.85 -23.27
N LYS A 229 17.89 -19.74 -24.16
CA LYS A 229 19.31 -19.90 -24.48
C LYS A 229 19.84 -18.60 -25.12
N SER A 230 20.59 -17.81 -24.35
CA SER A 230 21.51 -16.74 -24.75
C SER A 230 20.96 -15.40 -25.27
N ASN A 231 21.54 -14.33 -24.71
CA ASN A 231 21.71 -12.95 -25.19
C ASN A 231 20.50 -12.20 -25.76
N HIS A 232 19.74 -11.55 -24.89
CA HIS A 232 19.12 -10.27 -25.23
C HIS A 232 19.17 -9.30 -24.05
N THR A 233 19.61 -8.09 -24.34
CA THR A 233 19.65 -6.93 -23.43
C THR A 233 18.29 -6.70 -22.79
N LEU A 234 18.30 -6.52 -21.46
CA LEU A 234 17.16 -6.14 -20.65
C LEU A 234 16.53 -4.87 -21.24
N ALA A 235 15.30 -4.99 -21.76
CA ALA A 235 14.50 -3.81 -22.05
C ALA A 235 14.18 -3.15 -20.70
N MET A 236 14.93 -2.09 -20.40
CA MET A 236 14.54 -1.13 -19.38
C MET A 236 13.16 -0.62 -19.79
N VAL A 237 12.16 -0.83 -18.93
CA VAL A 237 10.86 -0.18 -19.06
C VAL A 237 11.14 1.32 -19.18
N GLU A 238 10.71 1.96 -20.28
CA GLU A 238 10.81 3.41 -20.42
C GLU A 238 10.12 4.05 -19.22
N GLN A 239 10.95 4.62 -18.37
CA GLN A 239 10.58 5.26 -17.13
C GLN A 239 9.99 6.64 -17.50
N ASP A 240 8.69 6.81 -17.28
CA ASP A 240 7.96 8.07 -17.38
C ASP A 240 8.21 8.88 -18.68
N ALA A 241 7.27 8.83 -19.63
CA ALA A 241 7.23 9.77 -20.75
C ALA A 241 7.11 11.26 -20.30
N VAL A 242 6.84 11.51 -19.01
CA VAL A 242 6.71 12.85 -18.42
C VAL A 242 8.01 13.24 -17.73
N GLN A 243 8.65 14.30 -18.23
CA GLN A 243 9.84 14.90 -17.62
C GLN A 243 9.52 15.47 -16.22
N LYS A 244 10.38 15.18 -15.24
CA LYS A 244 10.25 15.62 -13.84
C LYS A 244 11.58 16.18 -13.35
N HIS A 245 11.57 17.39 -12.82
CA HIS A 245 12.70 18.01 -12.14
C HIS A 245 12.39 18.08 -10.65
N ARG A 246 13.23 17.49 -9.79
CA ARG A 246 12.88 17.20 -8.41
C ARG A 246 13.99 17.57 -7.45
N ILE A 247 13.60 18.08 -6.29
CA ILE A 247 14.47 18.35 -5.14
C ILE A 247 13.76 17.78 -3.91
N TRP A 248 14.49 16.98 -3.13
CA TRP A 248 14.04 16.54 -1.81
C TRP A 248 14.68 17.43 -0.75
N LEU A 249 13.86 18.01 0.11
CA LEU A 249 14.33 18.75 1.28
C LEU A 249 14.07 17.92 2.52
N ASN A 250 15.15 17.65 3.26
CA ASN A 250 15.10 16.92 4.51
C ASN A 250 15.30 17.90 5.66
N MET A 251 14.43 17.83 6.65
CA MET A 251 14.59 18.54 7.91
C MET A 251 14.75 17.51 9.02
N SER A 252 15.79 17.69 9.84
CA SER A 252 16.04 16.87 11.04
C SER A 252 16.12 17.76 12.26
N GLY A 253 15.68 17.24 13.40
CA GLY A 253 15.69 17.94 14.68
C GLY A 253 16.07 17.00 15.83
N ALA A 254 16.01 17.50 17.05
CA ALA A 254 16.24 16.69 18.25
C ALA A 254 15.17 15.58 18.40
N ASN A 255 15.50 14.53 19.16
CA ASN A 255 14.61 13.39 19.45
C ASN A 255 14.11 12.66 18.19
N ASP A 256 15.01 12.42 17.23
CA ASP A 256 14.71 11.73 15.96
C ASP A 256 13.59 12.38 15.13
N ALA A 257 13.32 13.67 15.36
CA ALA A 257 12.38 14.42 14.56
C ALA A 257 12.90 14.51 13.11
N PHE A 258 12.10 14.02 12.16
CA PHE A 258 12.43 14.06 10.74
C PHE A 258 11.19 14.41 9.91
N SER A 259 11.39 15.17 8.84
CA SER A 259 10.37 15.46 7.83
C SER A 259 11.06 15.57 6.47
N GLN A 260 10.38 15.08 5.43
CA GLN A 260 10.83 15.18 4.05
C GLN A 260 9.71 15.71 3.17
N ILE A 261 10.04 16.73 2.35
CA ILE A 261 9.17 17.22 1.29
C ILE A 261 9.86 17.02 -0.07
N LEU A 262 9.06 16.67 -1.07
CA LEU A 262 9.48 16.59 -2.47
C LEU A 262 8.89 17.78 -3.22
N ILE A 263 9.75 18.62 -3.75
CA ILE A 263 9.38 19.78 -4.58
C ILE A 263 9.83 19.49 -6.00
N GLY A 264 9.00 19.81 -6.99
CA GLY A 264 9.43 19.64 -8.37
C GLY A 264 8.58 20.35 -9.40
N TYR A 265 9.15 20.41 -10.60
CA TYR A 265 8.49 20.89 -11.80
C TYR A 265 8.18 19.69 -12.70
N MET A 266 6.93 19.56 -13.08
CA MET A 266 6.47 18.55 -14.02
C MET A 266 5.26 19.05 -14.79
N THR A 267 5.01 18.45 -15.95
CA THR A 267 3.78 18.73 -16.71
C THR A 267 2.55 18.42 -15.87
N GLY A 268 1.60 19.35 -15.82
CA GLY A 268 0.36 19.23 -15.07
C GLY A 268 0.38 19.84 -13.66
N ALA A 269 1.52 20.33 -13.18
CA ALA A 269 1.59 21.09 -11.94
C ALA A 269 1.08 22.54 -12.14
N THR A 270 0.35 23.06 -11.16
CA THR A 270 -0.26 24.38 -11.13
C THR A 270 0.11 25.14 -9.85
N PHE A 271 -0.49 26.32 -9.62
CA PHE A 271 -0.34 27.07 -8.36
C PHE A 271 -1.32 26.61 -7.27
N GLU A 272 -2.28 25.76 -7.62
CA GLU A 272 -3.25 25.20 -6.69
C GLU A 272 -2.82 23.78 -6.28
N ALA A 273 -3.61 23.14 -5.39
CA ALA A 273 -3.36 21.76 -5.03
C ALA A 273 -3.74 20.81 -6.17
N ASP A 274 -2.77 20.05 -6.67
CA ASP A 274 -2.91 19.18 -7.82
C ASP A 274 -3.05 17.72 -7.40
N TYR A 275 -4.23 17.14 -7.67
CA TYR A 275 -4.42 15.70 -7.48
C TYR A 275 -3.40 14.89 -8.28
N GLY A 276 -2.75 13.96 -7.59
CA GLY A 276 -1.79 13.01 -8.14
C GLY A 276 -0.38 13.57 -8.21
N ILE A 277 -0.18 14.84 -7.86
CA ILE A 277 1.14 15.47 -7.78
C ILE A 277 1.41 15.81 -6.31
N ASP A 278 0.49 16.53 -5.67
CA ASP A 278 0.58 16.93 -4.27
C ASP A 278 0.01 15.86 -3.33
N ALA A 279 0.61 15.75 -2.14
CA ALA A 279 0.17 14.81 -1.11
C ALA A 279 0.43 15.34 0.29
N LYS A 280 -0.65 15.44 1.08
CA LYS A 280 -0.57 15.72 2.52
C LYS A 280 0.13 14.59 3.26
N ASP A 281 0.68 14.87 4.43
CA ASP A 281 1.12 13.81 5.33
C ASP A 281 -0.09 13.06 5.94
N PHE A 282 -0.04 11.72 5.91
CA PHE A 282 -1.00 10.88 6.61
C PHE A 282 -0.54 10.65 8.05
N GLY A 283 -1.44 10.78 9.04
CA GLY A 283 -1.17 10.36 10.43
C GLY A 283 -0.33 11.33 11.29
N ALA A 284 -0.06 12.55 10.80
CA ALA A 284 0.58 13.61 11.57
C ALA A 284 -0.46 14.67 12.01
N SER A 285 -0.31 15.24 13.22
CA SER A 285 -1.12 16.39 13.64
C SER A 285 -0.63 17.65 12.92
N GLY A 286 -1.54 18.35 12.23
CA GLY A 286 -1.20 19.59 11.50
C GLY A 286 -0.64 19.35 10.09
N ALA A 287 -1.11 18.32 9.39
CA ALA A 287 -0.65 17.91 8.06
C ALA A 287 -0.34 19.09 7.12
N ALA A 288 0.94 19.22 6.76
CA ALA A 288 1.40 20.11 5.70
C ALA A 288 1.11 19.49 4.33
N LEU A 289 0.74 20.33 3.36
CA LEU A 289 0.74 20.01 1.93
C LEU A 289 2.16 20.06 1.41
#